data_AF-A0A7S1TCD0-F1
#
_entry.id   AF-A0A7S1TCD0-F1
#
_cell.length_a   1.000
_cell.length_b   1.000
_cell.length_c   1.000
_cell.angle_alpha   90.00
_cell.angle_beta   90.00
_cell.angle_gamma   90.00
#
_symmetry.space_group_name_H-M   'P 1'
#
loop_
_entity.id
_entity.type
_entity.pdbx_description
1 polymer ?
#
loop_
_entity_poly.entity_id
_entity_poly.type
_entity_poly.pdbx_seq_one_letter_code
_entity_poly.pdbx_strand_id
1 'polypeptide(L)'
;GAASNSNAVRWASTVLSYPQFPSLSYFQNIIDLCSQGNVVVCNWRRIGYTIPKFGAESSFAFRSSSNIMYISVRNQAATIANTMATFYNTQKVFTTGAYINYASDYTNKSLYWGSSYSQLAALKEQLDPNNFFINPLTLIDGSKNVDV
;
A
#
# COMPACT_ATOMS: atom_id res chain seq x y z
N GLY A 1 35.46 -1.28 -1.98
CA GLY A 1 34.65 -2.00 -2.99
C GLY A 1 33.45 -1.14 -3.31
N ALA A 2 33.22 -0.86 -4.59
CA ALA A 2 32.24 0.13 -5.06
C ALA A 2 30.85 -0.06 -4.43
N ALA A 3 30.37 0.93 -3.67
CA ALA A 3 28.97 1.04 -3.34
C ALA A 3 28.22 1.20 -4.66
N SER A 4 27.44 0.19 -5.05
CA SER A 4 26.68 0.29 -6.29
C SER A 4 25.68 1.45 -6.13
N ASN A 5 25.88 2.53 -6.89
CA ASN A 5 24.90 3.58 -7.17
C ASN A 5 23.75 3.02 -8.02
N SER A 6 23.22 1.84 -7.67
CA SER A 6 22.10 1.25 -8.38
C SER A 6 20.83 1.92 -7.89
N ASN A 7 20.11 2.57 -8.80
CA ASN A 7 18.80 3.14 -8.48
C ASN A 7 17.86 2.00 -8.09
N ALA A 8 17.49 1.94 -6.81
CA ALA A 8 16.51 0.99 -6.31
C ALA A 8 15.13 1.36 -6.85
N VAL A 9 14.28 0.36 -7.06
CA VAL A 9 12.85 0.58 -7.34
C VAL A 9 12.05 0.22 -6.10
N ARG A 10 11.13 1.08 -5.70
CA ARG A 10 10.13 0.80 -4.65
C ARG A 10 8.74 1.13 -5.14
N TRP A 11 7.77 0.40 -4.60
CA TRP A 11 6.36 0.56 -4.89
C TRP A 11 5.61 0.97 -3.63
N ALA A 12 4.52 1.70 -3.82
CA ALA A 12 3.57 2.03 -2.78
C ALA A 12 2.18 2.16 -3.38
N SER A 13 1.15 1.91 -2.58
CA SER A 13 -0.23 2.16 -2.97
C SER A 13 -1.06 2.66 -1.80
N THR A 14 -2.16 3.32 -2.15
CA THR A 14 -3.24 3.64 -1.22
C THR A 14 -4.58 3.49 -1.91
N VAL A 15 -5.56 3.07 -1.14
CA VAL A 15 -6.97 3.06 -1.50
C VAL A 15 -7.59 4.34 -0.95
N LEU A 16 -8.14 5.15 -1.84
CA LEU A 16 -8.65 6.48 -1.55
C LEU A 16 -10.18 6.47 -1.62
N SER A 17 -10.81 7.12 -0.65
CA SER A 17 -12.24 7.45 -0.69
C SER A 17 -12.40 8.96 -0.52
N TYR A 18 -13.28 9.55 -1.34
CA TYR A 18 -13.53 10.99 -1.35
C TYR A 18 -14.95 11.26 -0.88
N PRO A 19 -15.20 11.31 0.45
CA PRO A 19 -16.51 11.69 0.98
C PRO A 19 -16.88 13.13 0.61
N GLN A 20 -15.85 13.96 0.38
CA GLN A 20 -15.95 15.30 -0.19
C GLN A 20 -14.92 15.40 -1.32
N PHE A 21 -15.23 16.19 -2.35
CA PHE A 21 -14.32 16.39 -3.47
C PHE A 21 -13.03 17.08 -2.97
N PRO A 22 -11.83 16.56 -3.29
CA PRO A 22 -10.59 17.17 -2.83
C PRO A 22 -10.40 18.59 -3.35
N SER A 23 -9.65 19.40 -2.61
CA SER A 23 -9.29 20.75 -3.04
C SER A 23 -8.39 20.73 -4.28
N LEU A 24 -8.34 21.85 -5.01
CA LEU A 24 -7.39 22.03 -6.11
C LEU A 24 -5.93 21.85 -5.63
N SER A 25 -5.61 22.35 -4.44
CA SER A 25 -4.27 22.20 -3.84
C SER A 25 -3.88 20.74 -3.59
N TYR A 26 -4.83 19.87 -3.26
CA TYR A 26 -4.56 18.44 -3.13
C TYR A 26 -4.14 17.83 -4.48
N PHE A 27 -4.87 18.14 -5.56
CA PHE A 27 -4.51 17.65 -6.89
C PHE A 27 -3.18 18.22 -7.37
N GLN A 28 -2.89 19.50 -7.07
CA GLN A 28 -1.59 20.10 -7.39
C GLN A 28 -0.44 19.37 -6.68
N ASN A 29 -0.58 19.06 -5.39
CA ASN A 29 0.44 18.30 -4.66
C ASN A 29 0.68 16.90 -5.25
N ILE A 30 -0.36 16.26 -5.80
CA ILE A 30 -0.22 14.99 -6.51
C ILE A 30 0.52 15.20 -7.84
N ILE A 31 0.15 16.21 -8.62
CA ILE A 31 0.82 16.53 -9.88
C ILE A 31 2.30 16.83 -9.64
N ASP A 32 2.63 17.61 -8.62
CA ASP A 32 4.01 17.97 -8.28
C ASP A 32 4.83 16.74 -7.88
N LEU A 33 4.23 15.82 -7.09
CA LEU A 33 4.85 14.54 -6.75
C LEU A 33 5.13 13.69 -8.00
N CYS A 34 4.17 13.61 -8.92
CA CYS A 34 4.24 12.78 -10.11
C CYS A 34 5.06 13.42 -11.24
N SER A 35 5.37 14.71 -11.15
CA SER A 35 6.13 15.47 -12.15
C SER A 35 7.63 15.45 -11.89
N GLN A 36 8.13 14.65 -10.93
CA GLN A 36 9.55 14.49 -10.62
C GLN A 36 10.36 13.72 -11.70
N GLY A 37 9.95 13.80 -12.98
CA GLY A 37 10.59 13.17 -14.14
C GLY A 37 10.50 11.64 -14.15
N ASN A 38 11.45 10.98 -14.83
CA ASN A 38 11.51 9.51 -14.98
C ASN A 38 11.79 8.74 -13.65
N VAL A 39 11.79 9.44 -12.53
CA VAL A 39 12.03 8.92 -11.19
C VAL A 39 10.75 8.39 -10.57
N VAL A 40 9.61 9.02 -10.83
CA VAL A 40 8.32 8.69 -10.20
C VAL A 40 7.30 8.38 -11.28
N VAL A 41 6.70 7.19 -11.21
CA VAL A 41 5.56 6.85 -12.06
C VAL A 41 4.33 6.73 -11.17
N CYS A 42 3.37 7.62 -11.37
CA CYS A 42 2.07 7.57 -10.71
C CYS A 42 1.02 6.95 -11.60
N ASN A 43 0.15 6.14 -11.01
CA ASN A 43 -1.06 5.65 -11.65
C ASN A 43 -2.23 5.83 -10.71
N TRP A 44 -3.33 6.33 -11.27
CA TRP A 44 -4.59 6.48 -10.58
C TRP A 44 -5.64 5.65 -11.29
N ARG A 45 -6.23 4.69 -10.58
CA ARG A 45 -7.30 3.84 -11.11
C ARG A 45 -8.55 3.99 -10.27
N ARG A 46 -9.67 4.27 -10.93
CA ARG A 46 -10.98 4.13 -10.31
C ARG A 46 -11.30 2.66 -10.18
N ILE A 47 -11.71 2.21 -9.00
CA ILE A 47 -12.29 0.86 -8.84
C ILE A 47 -13.65 0.89 -9.55
N GLY A 48 -13.73 0.16 -10.67
CA GLY A 48 -14.87 0.22 -11.60
C GLY A 48 -16.20 -0.28 -11.00
N TYR A 49 -17.29 0.00 -11.70
CA TYR A 49 -18.68 -0.24 -11.27
C TYR A 49 -19.05 -1.71 -10.96
N THR A 50 -18.24 -2.67 -11.40
CA THR A 50 -18.48 -4.10 -11.14
C THR A 50 -17.92 -4.53 -9.79
N ILE A 51 -16.84 -3.93 -9.31
CA ILE A 51 -16.21 -4.33 -8.04
C ILE A 51 -17.15 -4.17 -6.83
N PRO A 52 -17.95 -3.09 -6.73
CA PRO A 52 -18.94 -2.96 -5.66
C PRO A 52 -20.02 -4.06 -5.63
N LYS A 53 -20.18 -4.84 -6.71
CA LYS A 53 -21.16 -5.93 -6.78
C LYS A 53 -20.67 -7.22 -6.12
N PHE A 54 -19.37 -7.34 -5.86
CA PHE A 54 -18.80 -8.44 -5.08
C PHE A 54 -18.86 -8.09 -3.60
N GLY A 55 -19.36 -9.01 -2.79
CA GLY A 55 -19.32 -8.93 -1.34
C GLY A 55 -17.95 -9.28 -0.76
N ALA A 56 -17.97 -9.98 0.37
CA ALA A 56 -16.78 -10.38 1.12
C ALA A 56 -16.17 -11.70 0.64
N GLU A 57 -16.30 -12.07 -0.64
CA GLU A 57 -15.86 -13.37 -1.15
C GLU A 57 -14.33 -13.48 -1.31
N SER A 58 -13.58 -12.41 -1.02
CA SER A 58 -12.11 -12.41 -1.07
C SER A 58 -11.52 -11.53 0.03
N SER A 59 -10.21 -11.66 0.26
CA SER A 59 -9.44 -10.83 1.21
C SER A 59 -9.36 -9.34 0.85
N PHE A 60 -9.70 -8.96 -0.38
CA PHE A 60 -9.73 -7.56 -0.80
C PHE A 60 -11.00 -6.86 -0.28
N ALA A 61 -10.85 -6.09 0.80
CA ALA A 61 -11.96 -5.44 1.51
C ALA A 61 -12.51 -4.16 0.82
N PHE A 62 -11.79 -3.60 -0.15
CA PHE A 62 -12.09 -2.26 -0.69
C PHE A 62 -12.99 -2.31 -1.93
N ARG A 63 -14.29 -2.48 -1.71
CA ARG A 63 -15.25 -2.75 -2.80
C ARG A 63 -15.92 -1.51 -3.39
N SER A 64 -16.30 -0.54 -2.56
CA SER A 64 -17.18 0.58 -2.95
C SER A 64 -16.42 1.88 -3.20
N SER A 65 -16.76 2.59 -4.29
CA SER A 65 -16.39 3.98 -4.62
C SER A 65 -14.96 4.43 -4.32
N SER A 66 -14.02 3.49 -4.32
CA SER A 66 -12.63 3.77 -4.03
C SER A 66 -11.81 4.00 -5.29
N ASN A 67 -10.73 4.74 -5.14
CA ASN A 67 -9.67 4.83 -6.12
C ASN A 67 -8.44 4.11 -5.58
N ILE A 68 -7.66 3.49 -6.46
CA ILE A 68 -6.33 3.00 -6.11
C ILE A 68 -5.35 3.94 -6.77
N MET A 69 -4.56 4.63 -5.96
CA MET A 69 -3.37 5.30 -6.44
C MET A 69 -2.16 4.44 -6.09
N TYR A 70 -1.29 4.20 -7.05
CA TYR A 70 0.00 3.55 -6.80
C TYR A 70 1.12 4.31 -7.48
N ILE A 71 2.29 4.26 -6.86
CA ILE A 71 3.51 4.86 -7.38
C ILE A 71 4.63 3.83 -7.46
N SER A 72 5.52 4.02 -8.42
CA SER A 72 6.87 3.47 -8.37
C SER A 72 7.89 4.59 -8.35
N VAL A 73 8.93 4.41 -7.53
CA VAL A 73 10.02 5.37 -7.40
C VAL A 73 11.33 4.66 -7.70
N ARG A 74 12.08 5.17 -8.68
CA ARG A 74 13.41 4.68 -9.06
C ARG A 74 14.47 5.73 -8.71
N ASN A 75 15.13 5.60 -7.55
CA ASN A 75 16.14 6.55 -7.11
C ASN A 75 17.08 5.97 -6.03
N GLN A 76 17.92 6.82 -5.44
CA GLN A 76 18.66 6.56 -4.21
C GLN A 76 17.71 6.44 -3.01
N ALA A 77 18.15 5.69 -1.99
CA ALA A 77 17.33 5.33 -0.83
C ALA A 77 16.74 6.56 -0.09
N ALA A 78 17.52 7.62 0.09
CA ALA A 78 17.06 8.84 0.78
C ALA A 78 15.93 9.54 0.01
N THR A 79 16.07 9.66 -1.32
CA THR A 79 15.03 10.24 -2.17
C THR A 79 13.79 9.37 -2.19
N ILE A 80 13.94 8.05 -2.28
CA ILE A 80 12.81 7.11 -2.18
C ILE A 80 12.05 7.32 -0.88
N ALA A 81 12.74 7.34 0.27
CA ALA A 81 12.10 7.50 1.57
C ALA A 81 11.30 8.81 1.64
N ASN A 82 11.88 9.92 1.17
CA ASN A 82 11.21 11.22 1.12
C ASN A 82 9.99 11.20 0.20
N THR A 83 10.11 10.67 -1.02
CA THR A 83 9.00 10.57 -1.98
C THR A 83 7.88 9.69 -1.44
N MET A 84 8.19 8.56 -0.79
CA MET A 84 7.19 7.70 -0.16
C MET A 84 6.48 8.41 1.00
N ALA A 85 7.22 9.13 1.85
CA ALA A 85 6.64 9.93 2.93
C ALA A 85 5.69 11.01 2.37
N THR A 86 6.11 11.74 1.33
CA THR A 86 5.25 12.73 0.65
C THR A 86 4.01 12.08 0.06
N PHE A 87 4.14 10.94 -0.61
CA PHE A 87 3.02 10.18 -1.16
C PHE A 87 1.95 9.87 -0.10
N TYR A 88 2.35 9.28 1.02
CA TYR A 88 1.40 8.94 2.09
C TYR A 88 0.83 10.17 2.78
N ASN A 89 1.65 11.19 3.05
CA ASN A 89 1.20 12.41 3.72
C ASN A 89 0.19 13.19 2.89
N THR A 90 0.43 13.36 1.59
CA THR A 90 -0.50 14.06 0.68
C THR A 90 -1.88 13.40 0.67
N GLN A 91 -1.94 12.07 0.80
CA GLN A 91 -3.17 11.29 0.66
C GLN A 91 -3.83 10.92 1.99
N LYS A 92 -3.15 11.15 3.12
CA LYS A 92 -3.52 10.63 4.45
C LYS A 92 -5.00 10.80 4.81
N VAL A 93 -5.57 11.98 4.52
CA VAL A 93 -6.96 12.31 4.88
C VAL A 93 -8.02 11.55 4.08
N PHE A 94 -7.64 11.00 2.92
CA PHE A 94 -8.53 10.23 2.03
C PHE A 94 -8.18 8.74 2.00
N THR A 95 -7.05 8.35 2.61
CA THR A 95 -6.62 6.95 2.69
C THR A 95 -7.59 6.14 3.55
N THR A 96 -8.12 5.09 2.94
CA THR A 96 -8.98 4.08 3.59
C THR A 96 -8.31 2.71 3.66
N GLY A 97 -7.22 2.52 2.93
CA GLY A 97 -6.48 1.26 2.89
C GLY A 97 -5.31 1.31 1.93
N ALA A 98 -4.79 0.13 1.57
CA ALA A 98 -3.72 -0.06 0.59
C ALA A 98 -3.95 -1.35 -0.19
N TYR A 99 -3.28 -1.50 -1.34
CA TYR A 99 -3.43 -2.68 -2.17
C TYR A 99 -2.18 -3.58 -2.08
N ILE A 100 -2.37 -4.80 -1.57
CA ILE A 100 -1.26 -5.71 -1.21
C ILE A 100 -0.35 -6.08 -2.39
N ASN A 101 -0.87 -6.07 -3.63
CA ASN A 101 -0.06 -6.36 -4.82
C ASN A 101 0.98 -5.25 -5.13
N TYR A 102 0.88 -4.09 -4.48
CA TYR A 102 1.90 -3.04 -4.46
C TYR A 102 2.45 -2.84 -3.04
N ALA A 103 2.67 -3.96 -2.37
CA ALA A 103 3.19 -4.03 -1.02
C ALA A 103 4.46 -3.18 -0.86
N SER A 104 4.50 -2.45 0.25
CA SER A 104 5.55 -1.53 0.65
C SER A 104 5.85 -1.72 2.13
N ASP A 105 7.13 -1.68 2.48
CA ASP A 105 7.65 -1.58 3.85
C ASP A 105 7.27 -0.25 4.53
N TYR A 106 6.87 0.75 3.74
CA TYR A 106 6.40 2.05 4.22
C TYR A 106 4.89 2.08 4.56
N THR A 107 4.12 1.02 4.25
CA THR A 107 2.69 0.95 4.55
C THR A 107 2.44 0.18 5.84
N ASN A 108 1.54 0.67 6.69
CA ASN A 108 1.03 -0.13 7.80
C ASN A 108 0.31 -1.38 7.27
N LYS A 109 0.77 -2.57 7.67
CA LYS A 109 0.27 -3.87 7.17
C LYS A 109 -1.25 -4.04 7.29
N SER A 110 -1.86 -3.48 8.34
CA SER A 110 -3.30 -3.61 8.56
C SER A 110 -4.13 -2.92 7.46
N LEU A 111 -3.56 -1.89 6.80
CA LEU A 111 -4.22 -1.16 5.73
C LEU A 111 -4.47 -2.02 4.48
N TYR A 112 -3.75 -3.12 4.29
CA TYR A 112 -3.97 -3.99 3.12
C TYR A 112 -5.24 -4.81 3.19
N TRP A 113 -5.71 -5.08 4.41
CA TRP A 113 -6.69 -6.12 4.65
C TRP A 113 -8.02 -5.56 5.16
N GLY A 114 -8.04 -4.32 5.67
CA GLY A 114 -9.26 -3.64 6.12
C GLY A 114 -10.05 -4.51 7.10
N SER A 115 -11.36 -4.66 6.84
CA SER A 115 -12.25 -5.49 7.66
C SER A 115 -11.93 -6.99 7.59
N SER A 116 -11.17 -7.46 6.61
CA SER A 116 -10.79 -8.88 6.47
C SER A 116 -9.60 -9.27 7.35
N TYR A 117 -8.91 -8.31 7.97
CA TYR A 117 -7.67 -8.56 8.72
C TYR A 117 -7.84 -9.63 9.82
N SER A 118 -8.85 -9.50 10.68
CA SER A 118 -9.06 -10.39 11.82
C SER A 118 -9.31 -11.84 11.40
N GLN A 119 -10.15 -12.04 10.38
CA GLN A 119 -10.44 -13.36 9.83
C GLN A 119 -9.20 -14.00 9.19
N LEU A 120 -8.41 -13.21 8.45
CA LEU A 120 -7.18 -13.70 7.83
C LEU A 120 -6.09 -14.03 8.85
N ALA A 121 -5.98 -13.25 9.93
CA ALA A 121 -5.08 -13.54 11.04
C ALA A 121 -5.47 -14.87 11.71
N ALA A 122 -6.74 -15.07 12.06
CA ALA A 122 -7.21 -16.33 12.62
C ALA A 122 -6.93 -17.53 11.70
N LEU A 123 -7.15 -17.37 10.38
CA LEU A 123 -6.85 -18.41 9.41
C LEU A 123 -5.34 -18.71 9.32
N LYS A 124 -4.48 -17.69 9.43
CA LYS A 124 -3.02 -17.86 9.43
C LYS A 124 -2.55 -18.65 10.65
N GLU A 125 -3.11 -18.38 11.83
CA GLU A 125 -2.79 -19.16 13.05
C GLU A 125 -3.26 -20.60 12.95
N GLN A 126 -4.41 -20.85 12.33
CA GLN A 126 -4.95 -22.19 12.15
C GLN A 126 -4.15 -23.02 11.14
N LEU A 127 -3.77 -22.43 10.00
CA LEU A 127 -3.16 -23.15 8.88
C LEU A 127 -1.63 -23.19 8.93
N ASP A 128 -1.00 -22.18 9.52
CA ASP A 128 0.45 -22.10 9.66
C ASP A 128 0.81 -21.54 11.05
N PRO A 129 0.54 -22.32 12.12
CA PRO A 129 0.77 -21.92 13.50
C PRO A 129 2.25 -21.66 13.81
N ASN A 130 3.16 -22.29 13.08
CA ASN A 130 4.61 -22.18 13.27
C ASN A 130 5.24 -21.04 12.43
N ASN A 131 4.43 -20.26 11.72
CA ASN A 131 4.91 -19.19 10.84
C ASN A 131 5.98 -19.63 9.83
N PHE A 132 5.83 -20.83 9.26
CA PHE A 132 6.71 -21.33 8.22
C PHE A 132 6.69 -20.42 6.97
N PHE A 133 5.51 -19.91 6.60
CA PHE A 133 5.35 -18.97 5.49
C PHE A 133 5.32 -17.53 6.01
N ILE A 134 6.51 -16.96 6.21
CA ILE A 134 6.70 -15.60 6.73
C ILE A 134 7.47 -14.70 5.75
N ASN A 135 7.06 -13.44 5.69
CA ASN A 135 7.80 -12.34 5.08
C ASN A 135 7.57 -11.05 5.91
N PRO A 136 8.28 -9.94 5.61
CA PRO A 136 8.15 -8.71 6.36
C PRO A 136 6.74 -8.11 6.45
N LEU A 137 5.80 -8.51 5.59
CA LEU A 137 4.42 -8.03 5.51
C LEU A 137 3.37 -9.10 5.89
N THR A 138 3.79 -10.26 6.40
CA THR A 138 2.85 -11.29 6.90
C THR A 138 1.96 -10.73 8.02
N LEU A 139 0.71 -11.21 8.04
CA LEU A 139 -0.40 -10.75 8.90
C LEU A 139 -0.13 -10.82 10.42
N ILE A 140 0.81 -11.65 10.84
CA ILE A 140 1.14 -11.89 12.24
C ILE A 140 2.65 -11.74 12.35
N ASP A 141 3.11 -10.87 13.25
CA ASP A 141 4.53 -10.79 13.57
C ASP A 141 4.95 -12.10 14.24
N GLY A 142 6.03 -12.70 13.75
CA GLY A 142 6.53 -14.02 14.17
C GLY A 142 7.09 -14.06 15.60
N SER A 143 6.68 -13.17 16.49
CA SER A 143 7.11 -13.13 17.90
C SER A 143 6.46 -14.18 18.79
N LYS A 144 5.60 -15.07 18.24
CA LYS A 144 5.30 -16.34 18.88
C LYS A 144 6.51 -17.26 18.70
N ASN A 145 7.43 -17.17 19.66
CA ASN A 145 8.60 -18.01 19.93
C ASN A 145 8.72 -19.24 19.01
N VAL A 146 9.64 -19.17 18.06
CA VAL A 146 10.28 -20.37 17.54
C VAL A 146 11.36 -20.71 18.55
N ASP A 147 11.00 -21.46 19.59
CA ASP A 147 11.99 -22.20 20.37
C ASP A 147 12.47 -23.35 19.47
N VAL A 148 13.62 -23.16 18.80
CA VAL A 148 14.41 -24.25 18.20
C VAL A 148 15.38 -24.76 19.24
#